data_AF-A0A838PCU4-F1
#
_entry.id   AF-A0A838PCU4-F1
#
_cell.length_a   1.000
_cell.length_b   1.000
_cell.length_c   1.000
_cell.angle_alpha   90.00
_cell.angle_beta   90.00
_cell.angle_gamma   90.00
#
_symmetry.space_group_name_H-M   'P 1'
#
loop_
_entity.id
_entity.type
_entity.pdbx_description
1 polymer ?
#
loop_
_entity_poly.entity_id
_entity_poly.type
_entity_poly.pdbx_seq_one_letter_code
_entity_poly.pdbx_strand_id
1 'polypeptide(L)'
;MVRPVYFHGEIKSLTEVGTNDPKLLRLAIDRMELGPIDLGTRLYDAVDFTLRVLKPERGRKAVILFTDGENTWGKATMKSTLQEAEESDIIVYTLQYGDMPPQKYLQQLADKTGGRYFKAGDINVIRQSFAGVAEELRRKYVIGYYPKETSQRGHERKIKVKVNRERVAVRVRRSYTYKPVASQ
;
A
#
# COMPACT_ATOMS: atom_id res chain seq x y z
N MET A 1 12.79 -7.35 4.45
CA MET A 1 12.27 -8.61 3.88
C MET A 1 11.13 -8.27 2.94
N VAL A 2 11.00 -9.02 1.86
CA VAL A 2 9.92 -8.89 0.87
C VAL A 2 9.04 -10.13 0.99
N ARG A 3 7.71 -9.95 0.94
CA ARG A 3 6.75 -11.04 0.93
C ARG A 3 5.81 -10.90 -0.26
N PRO A 4 6.03 -11.64 -1.35
CA PRO A 4 5.15 -11.61 -2.50
C PRO A 4 3.79 -12.24 -2.14
N VAL A 5 2.71 -11.55 -2.51
CA VAL A 5 1.33 -11.99 -2.30
C VAL A 5 0.64 -11.96 -3.66
N TYR A 6 0.01 -13.08 -4.01
CA TYR A 6 -0.85 -13.21 -5.17
C TYR A 6 -2.31 -13.13 -4.73
N PHE A 7 -3.17 -12.57 -5.58
CA PHE A 7 -4.61 -12.56 -5.34
C PHE A 7 -5.41 -12.68 -6.64
N HIS A 8 -6.51 -13.42 -6.55
CA HIS A 8 -7.59 -13.51 -7.53
C HIS A 8 -8.88 -13.87 -6.77
N GLY A 9 -9.46 -15.05 -7.00
CA GLY A 9 -10.54 -15.62 -6.20
C GLY A 9 -10.10 -16.04 -4.78
N GLU A 10 -8.81 -16.18 -4.58
CA GLU A 10 -8.14 -16.42 -3.29
C GLU A 10 -6.98 -15.45 -3.08
N ILE A 11 -6.42 -15.42 -1.87
CA ILE A 11 -5.24 -14.62 -1.52
C ILE A 11 -4.19 -15.57 -0.96
N LYS A 12 -3.01 -15.58 -1.57
CA LYS A 12 -1.93 -16.52 -1.23
C LYS A 12 -0.62 -15.79 -1.07
N SER A 13 0.05 -15.97 0.06
CA SER A 13 1.47 -15.60 0.18
C SER A 13 2.29 -16.59 -0.64
N LEU A 14 3.11 -16.09 -1.55
CA LEU A 14 3.96 -16.95 -2.40
C LEU A 14 5.23 -17.43 -1.67
N THR A 15 5.47 -16.91 -0.47
CA THR A 15 6.49 -17.39 0.46
C THR A 15 5.90 -17.57 1.86
N GLU A 16 6.34 -18.60 2.59
CA GLU A 16 5.91 -18.85 3.97
C GLU A 16 6.37 -17.73 4.91
N VAL A 17 7.62 -17.29 4.73
CA VAL A 17 8.24 -16.17 5.45
C VAL A 17 8.71 -15.11 4.47
N GLY A 18 8.85 -13.86 4.93
CA GLY A 18 9.47 -12.81 4.13
C GLY A 18 10.96 -13.11 3.88
N THR A 19 11.45 -12.81 2.68
CA THR A 19 12.85 -13.06 2.29
C THR A 19 13.47 -11.86 1.57
N ASN A 20 14.78 -11.73 1.61
CA ASN A 20 15.54 -10.78 0.78
C ASN A 20 16.31 -11.50 -0.35
N ASP A 21 16.25 -12.83 -0.44
CA ASP A 21 16.96 -13.60 -1.47
C ASP A 21 16.25 -13.44 -2.84
N PRO A 22 16.91 -12.82 -3.83
CA PRO A 22 16.31 -12.63 -5.15
C PRO A 22 15.97 -13.94 -5.86
N LYS A 23 16.71 -15.02 -5.62
CA LYS A 23 16.44 -16.33 -6.23
C LYS A 23 15.15 -16.93 -5.68
N LEU A 24 14.94 -16.87 -4.36
CA LEU A 24 13.71 -17.33 -3.73
C LEU A 24 12.50 -16.51 -4.17
N LEU A 25 12.64 -15.18 -4.24
CA LEU A 25 11.58 -14.31 -4.74
C LEU A 25 11.23 -14.62 -6.21
N ARG A 26 12.25 -14.85 -7.04
CA ARG A 26 12.06 -15.21 -8.45
C ARG A 26 11.35 -16.55 -8.59
N LEU A 27 11.79 -17.58 -7.86
CA LEU A 27 11.15 -18.90 -7.86
C LEU A 27 9.69 -18.83 -7.37
N ALA A 28 9.41 -18.03 -6.34
CA ALA A 28 8.05 -17.86 -5.82
C ALA A 28 7.12 -17.24 -6.86
N ILE A 29 7.60 -16.24 -7.62
CA ILE A 29 6.84 -15.59 -8.70
C ILE A 29 6.70 -16.52 -9.91
N ASP A 30 7.76 -17.22 -10.31
CA ASP A 30 7.74 -18.09 -11.50
C ASP A 30 6.85 -19.33 -11.31
N ARG A 31 6.67 -19.78 -10.06
CA ARG A 31 5.77 -20.89 -9.70
C ARG A 31 4.34 -20.44 -9.41
N MET A 32 4.03 -19.15 -9.62
CA MET A 32 2.68 -18.64 -9.44
C MET A 32 1.77 -19.23 -10.52
N GLU A 33 0.84 -20.08 -10.10
CA GLU A 33 -0.23 -20.57 -10.97
C GLU A 33 -1.34 -19.52 -11.01
N LEU A 34 -1.74 -19.12 -12.22
CA LEU A 34 -2.90 -18.26 -12.40
C LEU A 34 -4.14 -19.07 -12.01
N GLY A 35 -4.90 -18.56 -11.03
CA GLY A 35 -6.14 -19.18 -10.62
C GLY A 35 -7.19 -19.17 -11.75
N PRO A 36 -8.25 -19.98 -11.61
CA PRO A 36 -9.38 -19.98 -12.55
C PRO A 36 -9.95 -18.57 -12.75
N ILE A 37 -10.10 -18.16 -14.02
CA ILE A 37 -10.51 -16.79 -14.43
C ILE A 37 -11.94 -16.44 -13.94
N ASP A 38 -12.74 -17.45 -13.62
CA ASP A 38 -14.15 -17.36 -13.23
C ASP A 38 -14.39 -17.03 -11.74
N LEU A 39 -13.34 -17.06 -10.91
CA LEU A 39 -13.49 -16.82 -9.46
C LEU A 39 -13.50 -15.34 -9.05
N GLY A 40 -13.27 -14.44 -10.02
CA GLY A 40 -13.27 -13.00 -9.79
C GLY A 40 -12.03 -12.46 -9.06
N THR A 41 -11.98 -11.14 -8.87
CA THR A 41 -10.84 -10.43 -8.29
C THR A 41 -11.19 -9.86 -6.92
N ARG A 42 -10.47 -10.31 -5.89
CA ARG A 42 -10.67 -9.89 -4.48
C ARG A 42 -9.66 -8.82 -4.04
N LEU A 43 -9.61 -7.72 -4.79
CA LEU A 43 -8.67 -6.63 -4.57
C LEU A 43 -8.75 -6.06 -3.15
N TYR A 44 -9.95 -5.77 -2.65
CA TYR A 44 -10.11 -5.16 -1.32
C TYR A 44 -9.69 -6.10 -0.19
N ASP A 45 -10.05 -7.38 -0.29
CA ASP A 45 -9.63 -8.38 0.69
C ASP A 45 -8.10 -8.56 0.68
N ALA A 46 -7.46 -8.49 -0.50
CA ALA A 46 -6.01 -8.62 -0.63
C ALA A 46 -5.25 -7.45 0.02
N VAL A 47 -5.76 -6.22 -0.15
CA VAL A 47 -5.23 -5.04 0.53
C VAL A 47 -5.40 -5.19 2.04
N ASP A 48 -6.61 -5.52 2.51
CA ASP A 48 -6.89 -5.70 3.93
C ASP A 48 -6.00 -6.78 4.58
N PHE A 49 -5.84 -7.94 3.92
CA PHE A 49 -4.94 -9.00 4.35
C PHE A 49 -3.49 -8.51 4.48
N THR A 50 -2.98 -7.81 3.47
CA THR A 50 -1.61 -7.33 3.43
C THR A 50 -1.34 -6.30 4.54
N LEU A 51 -2.30 -5.40 4.79
CA LEU A 51 -2.21 -4.43 5.88
C LEU A 51 -2.16 -5.13 7.24
N ARG A 52 -3.06 -6.10 7.49
CA ARG A 52 -3.10 -6.87 8.74
C ARG A 52 -1.81 -7.64 9.01
N VAL A 53 -1.25 -8.26 7.97
CA VAL A 53 0.02 -8.98 8.03
C VAL A 53 1.18 -8.07 8.41
N LEU A 54 1.25 -6.89 7.80
CA LEU A 54 2.36 -5.96 7.99
C LEU A 54 2.20 -5.13 9.26
N LYS A 55 0.99 -4.99 9.81
CA LYS A 55 0.73 -4.21 11.02
C LYS A 55 1.66 -4.55 12.20
N PRO A 56 1.87 -5.84 12.59
CA PRO A 56 2.78 -6.20 13.67
C PRO A 56 4.28 -6.04 13.35
N GLU A 57 4.65 -5.95 12.07
CA GLU A 57 6.05 -5.86 11.67
C GLU A 57 6.67 -4.52 12.12
N ARG A 58 7.92 -4.59 12.58
CA ARG A 58 8.71 -3.43 13.02
C ARG A 58 9.44 -2.79 11.84
N GLY A 59 9.68 -1.48 11.95
CA GLY A 59 10.45 -0.71 10.98
C GLY A 59 9.61 -0.18 9.81
N ARG A 60 10.30 0.17 8.71
CA ARG A 60 9.67 0.79 7.54
C ARG A 60 8.92 -0.24 6.72
N LYS A 61 7.62 -0.01 6.52
CA LYS A 61 6.72 -0.92 5.81
C LYS A 61 6.16 -0.27 4.56
N ALA A 62 6.12 -1.05 3.48
CA ALA A 62 5.54 -0.60 2.23
C ALA A 62 4.87 -1.76 1.49
N VAL A 63 3.83 -1.42 0.74
CA VAL A 63 3.15 -2.32 -0.19
C VAL A 63 3.32 -1.76 -1.59
N ILE A 64 3.65 -2.63 -2.54
CA ILE A 64 3.59 -2.31 -3.96
C ILE A 64 2.47 -3.17 -4.55
N LEU A 65 1.37 -2.53 -4.87
CA LEU A 65 0.16 -3.16 -5.38
C LEU A 65 0.12 -3.04 -6.91
N PHE A 66 0.03 -4.18 -7.59
CA PHE A 66 -0.08 -4.26 -9.05
C PHE A 66 -1.41 -4.88 -9.44
N THR A 67 -2.25 -4.14 -10.17
CA THR A 67 -3.65 -4.55 -10.48
C THR A 67 -4.22 -3.70 -11.61
N ASP A 68 -5.28 -4.14 -12.28
CA ASP A 68 -6.11 -3.31 -13.16
C ASP A 68 -7.11 -2.44 -12.36
N GLY A 69 -7.30 -2.76 -11.07
CA GLY A 69 -8.10 -2.02 -10.09
C GLY A 69 -9.57 -2.47 -9.99
N GLU A 70 -9.94 -3.55 -10.69
CA GLU A 70 -11.28 -4.12 -10.62
C GLU A 70 -11.44 -5.05 -9.41
N ASN A 71 -12.52 -4.87 -8.65
CA ASN A 71 -12.90 -5.76 -7.55
C ASN A 71 -14.27 -6.36 -7.85
N THR A 72 -14.37 -7.68 -8.02
CA THR A 72 -15.63 -8.34 -8.35
C THR A 72 -16.23 -9.13 -7.18
N TRP A 73 -15.42 -9.50 -6.18
CA TRP A 73 -15.87 -10.27 -5.02
C TRP A 73 -15.11 -9.86 -3.75
N GLY A 74 -15.56 -10.35 -2.59
CA GLY A 74 -14.88 -10.15 -1.31
C GLY A 74 -15.77 -9.57 -0.22
N LYS A 75 -15.22 -9.49 1.00
CA LYS A 75 -15.93 -8.97 2.19
C LYS A 75 -15.54 -7.54 2.52
N ALA A 76 -14.28 -7.19 2.27
CA ALA A 76 -13.76 -5.85 2.49
C ALA A 76 -14.34 -4.88 1.46
N THR A 77 -14.48 -3.63 1.89
CA THR A 77 -15.02 -2.56 1.05
C THR A 77 -13.94 -1.56 0.71
N MET A 78 -14.16 -0.77 -0.33
CA MET A 78 -13.33 0.38 -0.67
C MET A 78 -13.14 1.29 0.56
N LYS A 79 -14.22 1.60 1.29
CA LYS A 79 -14.19 2.49 2.45
C LYS A 79 -13.38 1.91 3.61
N SER A 80 -13.61 0.64 3.96
CA SER A 80 -12.93 -0.01 5.08
C SER A 80 -11.43 -0.16 4.82
N THR A 81 -11.04 -0.52 3.59
CA THR A 81 -9.62 -0.68 3.23
C THR A 81 -8.89 0.65 3.19
N LEU A 82 -9.50 1.72 2.67
CA LEU A 82 -8.90 3.06 2.71
C LEU A 82 -8.72 3.55 4.14
N GLN A 83 -9.69 3.28 5.02
CA GLN A 83 -9.59 3.64 6.43
C GLN A 83 -8.47 2.87 7.13
N GLU A 84 -8.41 1.54 6.99
CA GLU A 84 -7.34 0.74 7.61
C GLU A 84 -5.96 1.15 7.07
N ALA A 85 -5.85 1.41 5.76
CA ALA A 85 -4.60 1.85 5.15
C ALA A 85 -4.10 3.18 5.75
N GLU A 86 -4.99 4.16 5.89
CA GLU A 86 -4.69 5.46 6.50
C GLU A 86 -4.20 5.32 7.96
N GLU A 87 -4.64 4.29 8.67
CA GLU A 87 -4.31 4.03 10.07
C GLU A 87 -3.10 3.10 10.28
N SER A 88 -2.60 2.45 9.22
CA SER A 88 -1.66 1.32 9.35
C SER A 88 -0.17 1.70 9.46
N ASP A 89 0.18 2.99 9.29
CA ASP A 89 1.55 3.48 9.08
C ASP A 89 2.32 2.74 7.95
N ILE A 90 1.60 2.07 7.05
CA ILE A 90 2.14 1.38 5.88
C ILE A 90 1.94 2.26 4.66
N ILE A 91 3.01 2.44 3.87
CA ILE A 91 2.95 3.26 2.66
C ILE A 91 2.59 2.37 1.46
N VAL A 92 1.52 2.69 0.75
CA VAL A 92 1.04 1.90 -0.39
C VAL A 92 1.35 2.61 -1.69
N TYR A 93 2.09 1.93 -2.57
CA TYR A 93 2.32 2.32 -3.95
C TYR A 93 1.40 1.49 -4.84
N THR A 94 0.68 2.15 -5.74
CA THR A 94 -0.27 1.48 -6.64
C THR A 94 0.21 1.62 -8.08
N LEU A 95 0.33 0.49 -8.78
CA LEU A 95 0.64 0.42 -10.19
C LEU A 95 -0.56 -0.19 -10.91
N GLN A 96 -1.29 0.67 -11.62
CA GLN A 96 -2.39 0.23 -12.46
C GLN A 96 -1.86 -0.18 -13.83
N TYR A 97 -2.18 -1.39 -14.30
CA TYR A 97 -1.89 -1.81 -15.68
C TYR A 97 -3.17 -1.92 -16.51
N GLY A 98 -2.99 -1.97 -17.83
CA GLY A 98 -4.09 -2.06 -18.80
C GLY A 98 -4.67 -0.69 -19.20
N ASP A 99 -5.63 -0.74 -20.13
CA ASP A 99 -6.13 0.46 -20.80
C ASP A 99 -7.25 1.16 -20.05
N MET A 100 -7.75 0.55 -18.96
CA MET A 100 -8.83 1.09 -18.15
C MET A 100 -8.53 2.51 -17.65
N PRO A 101 -9.56 3.37 -17.51
CA PRO A 101 -9.40 4.69 -16.90
C PRO A 101 -8.75 4.61 -15.52
N PRO A 102 -8.05 5.68 -15.07
CA PRO A 102 -7.43 5.69 -13.74
C PRO A 102 -8.45 5.36 -12.64
N GLN A 103 -8.14 4.34 -11.84
CA GLN A 103 -9.02 3.85 -10.80
C GLN A 103 -8.91 4.72 -9.55
N LYS A 104 -10.02 5.36 -9.19
CA LYS A 104 -10.10 6.30 -8.05
C LYS A 104 -9.65 5.65 -6.75
N TYR A 105 -9.98 4.38 -6.54
CA TYR A 105 -9.55 3.63 -5.36
C TYR A 105 -8.02 3.56 -5.23
N LEU A 106 -7.32 3.19 -6.31
CA LEU A 106 -5.86 3.06 -6.33
C LEU A 106 -5.15 4.39 -6.06
N GLN A 107 -5.71 5.48 -6.59
CA GLN A 107 -5.22 6.83 -6.32
C GLN A 107 -5.42 7.22 -4.86
N GLN A 108 -6.61 6.99 -4.30
CA GLN A 108 -6.90 7.32 -2.90
C GLN A 108 -6.06 6.50 -1.93
N LEU A 109 -5.82 5.22 -2.23
CA LEU A 109 -5.01 4.34 -1.40
C LEU A 109 -3.56 4.83 -1.33
N ALA A 110 -2.99 5.24 -2.47
CA ALA A 110 -1.66 5.84 -2.51
C ALA A 110 -1.62 7.20 -1.80
N ASP A 111 -2.56 8.10 -2.06
CA ASP A 111 -2.58 9.44 -1.49
C ASP A 111 -2.75 9.43 0.04
N LYS A 112 -3.66 8.61 0.56
CA LYS A 112 -3.92 8.51 2.01
C LYS A 112 -2.75 7.96 2.79
N THR A 113 -1.98 7.06 2.18
CA THR A 113 -0.81 6.44 2.81
C THR A 113 0.50 7.20 2.53
N GLY A 114 0.46 8.26 1.72
CA GLY A 114 1.64 9.04 1.34
C GLY A 114 2.54 8.35 0.30
N GLY A 115 2.02 7.36 -0.43
CA GLY A 115 2.68 6.68 -1.53
C GLY A 115 2.49 7.39 -2.87
N ARG A 116 2.54 6.62 -3.96
CA ARG A 116 2.34 7.11 -5.34
C ARG A 116 1.48 6.15 -6.14
N TYR A 117 0.60 6.73 -6.93
CA TYR A 117 -0.12 6.05 -7.99
C TYR A 117 0.66 6.18 -9.31
N PHE A 118 0.78 5.07 -10.03
CA PHE A 118 1.36 4.98 -11.36
C PHE A 118 0.35 4.30 -12.28
N LYS A 119 0.10 4.89 -13.45
CA LYS A 119 -0.58 4.19 -14.55
C LYS A 119 0.48 3.66 -15.50
N ALA A 120 0.63 2.36 -15.56
CA ALA A 120 1.53 1.66 -16.46
C ALA A 120 0.80 1.31 -17.75
N GLY A 121 1.04 2.08 -18.81
CA GLY A 121 0.71 1.67 -20.18
C GLY A 121 1.79 0.78 -20.82
N ASP A 122 2.96 0.63 -20.18
CA ASP A 122 4.12 -0.11 -20.70
C ASP A 122 4.96 -0.68 -19.54
N ILE A 123 5.55 -1.86 -19.74
CA ILE A 123 6.54 -2.53 -18.86
C ILE A 123 7.72 -1.63 -18.48
N ASN A 124 8.12 -0.69 -19.35
CA ASN A 124 9.18 0.28 -19.05
C ASN A 124 8.79 1.22 -17.91
N VAL A 125 7.54 1.70 -17.91
CA VAL A 125 7.00 2.54 -16.84
C VAL A 125 6.96 1.76 -15.52
N ILE A 126 6.63 0.46 -15.58
CA ILE A 126 6.66 -0.42 -14.40
C ILE A 126 8.06 -0.49 -13.82
N ARG A 127 9.08 -0.86 -14.62
CA ARG A 127 10.46 -0.98 -14.16
C ARG A 127 10.98 0.32 -13.55
N GLN A 128 10.75 1.46 -14.20
CA GLN A 128 11.16 2.76 -13.70
C GLN A 128 10.42 3.14 -12.41
N SER A 129 9.13 2.83 -12.31
CA SER A 129 8.32 3.07 -11.12
C SER A 129 8.84 2.24 -9.94
N PHE A 130 9.13 0.96 -10.13
CA PHE A 130 9.73 0.11 -9.10
C PHE A 130 11.10 0.62 -8.63
N ALA A 131 11.97 1.03 -9.55
CA ALA A 131 13.27 1.62 -9.21
C ALA A 131 13.11 2.91 -8.41
N GLY A 132 12.19 3.79 -8.83
CA GLY A 132 11.86 5.02 -8.12
C GLY A 132 11.30 4.76 -6.72
N VAL A 133 10.39 3.79 -6.57
CA VAL A 133 9.86 3.37 -5.27
C VAL A 133 10.97 2.84 -4.37
N ALA A 134 11.88 2.01 -4.88
CA ALA A 134 13.00 1.49 -4.11
C ALA A 134 13.95 2.60 -3.60
N GLU A 135 14.25 3.58 -4.45
CA GLU A 135 15.02 4.78 -4.05
C GLU A 135 14.27 5.61 -3.01
N GLU A 136 12.98 5.84 -3.20
CA GLU A 136 12.15 6.56 -2.23
C GLU A 136 12.13 5.83 -0.87
N LEU A 137 11.96 4.51 -0.86
CA LEU A 137 11.98 3.69 0.36
C LEU A 137 13.30 3.78 1.11
N ARG A 138 14.43 3.91 0.41
CA ARG A 138 15.75 4.11 1.03
C ARG A 138 15.84 5.46 1.75
N ARG A 139 15.25 6.52 1.19
CA ARG A 139 15.43 7.92 1.61
C ARG A 139 14.30 8.47 2.49
N LYS A 140 13.47 7.62 3.11
CA LYS A 140 12.38 8.05 4.01
C LYS A 140 12.88 8.53 5.35
N TYR A 141 12.40 9.71 5.74
CA TYR A 141 12.49 10.24 7.10
C TYR A 141 11.21 9.92 7.87
N VAL A 142 11.34 9.56 9.15
CA VAL A 142 10.22 9.40 10.07
C VAL A 142 10.16 10.65 10.95
N ILE A 143 9.02 11.33 10.96
CA ILE A 143 8.77 12.51 11.80
C ILE A 143 7.68 12.14 12.79
N GLY A 144 7.99 12.18 14.08
CA GLY A 144 7.01 12.04 15.15
C GLY A 144 6.27 13.36 15.37
N TYR A 145 4.94 13.32 15.39
CA TYR A 145 4.10 14.46 15.76
C TYR A 145 3.18 14.04 16.92
N TYR A 146 3.35 14.69 18.06
CA TYR A 146 2.52 14.50 19.25
C TYR A 146 1.62 15.73 19.41
N PRO A 147 0.30 15.60 19.19
CA PRO A 147 -0.61 16.73 19.35
C PRO A 147 -0.69 17.16 20.82
N LYS A 148 -0.74 18.49 21.07
CA LYS A 148 -0.83 19.05 22.43
C LYS A 148 -2.19 18.81 23.11
N GLU A 149 -3.26 18.72 22.33
CA GLU A 149 -4.62 18.50 22.82
C GLU A 149 -5.10 17.11 22.39
N THR A 150 -5.71 16.38 23.31
CA THR A 150 -6.44 15.14 23.02
C THR A 150 -7.68 15.47 22.18
N SER A 151 -7.72 14.96 20.96
CA SER A 151 -8.92 15.05 20.12
C SER A 151 -10.03 14.14 20.67
N GLN A 152 -11.27 14.40 20.29
CA GLN A 152 -12.32 13.39 20.42
C GLN A 152 -12.08 12.24 19.43
N ARG A 153 -12.48 11.02 19.81
CA ARG A 153 -12.41 9.83 18.94
C ARG A 153 -13.11 10.13 17.61
N GLY A 154 -12.46 9.81 16.50
CA GLY A 154 -13.01 10.04 15.17
C GLY A 154 -12.71 11.41 14.57
N HIS A 155 -12.11 12.34 15.32
CA HIS A 155 -11.73 13.64 14.77
C HIS A 155 -10.55 13.51 13.80
N GLU A 156 -10.70 14.02 12.59
CA GLU A 156 -9.64 14.07 11.58
C GLU A 156 -8.64 15.20 11.88
N ARG A 157 -7.35 14.92 11.73
CA ARG A 157 -6.29 15.93 11.85
C ARG A 157 -5.50 16.00 10.55
N LYS A 158 -5.50 17.18 9.94
CA LYS A 158 -4.72 17.45 8.73
C LYS A 158 -3.23 17.59 9.08
N ILE A 159 -2.38 16.98 8.27
CA ILE A 159 -0.93 17.04 8.40
C ILE A 159 -0.37 17.85 7.23
N LYS A 160 0.49 18.82 7.56
CA LYS A 160 1.25 19.60 6.58
C LYS A 160 2.71 19.62 7.00
N VAL A 161 3.59 19.16 6.13
CA VAL A 161 5.04 19.23 6.32
C VAL A 161 5.58 20.34 5.42
N LYS A 162 6.36 21.25 6.01
CA LYS A 162 7.13 22.27 5.29
C LYS A 162 8.61 21.95 5.46
N VAL A 163 9.38 22.12 4.41
CA VAL A 163 10.83 21.92 4.41
C VAL A 163 11.51 23.20 3.91
N ASN A 164 12.67 23.52 4.46
CA ASN A 164 13.41 24.74 4.10
C ASN A 164 14.24 24.57 2.81
N ARG A 165 14.36 23.33 2.31
CA ARG A 165 15.11 23.03 1.09
C ARG A 165 14.29 23.41 -0.14
N GLU A 166 14.90 24.15 -1.05
CA GLU A 166 14.27 24.50 -2.32
C GLU A 166 14.23 23.31 -3.29
N ARG A 167 13.29 23.34 -4.24
CA ARG A 167 13.13 22.37 -5.34
C ARG A 167 12.97 20.91 -4.90
N VAL A 168 12.30 20.68 -3.78
CA VAL A 168 11.94 19.32 -3.33
C VAL A 168 10.42 19.13 -3.32
N ALA A 169 9.98 17.96 -3.74
CA ALA A 169 8.60 17.52 -3.56
C ALA A 169 8.46 16.80 -2.20
N VAL A 170 7.63 17.34 -1.32
CA VAL A 170 7.32 16.69 -0.04
C VAL A 170 6.08 15.81 -0.22
N ARG A 171 6.23 14.51 0.07
CA ARG A 171 5.10 13.58 0.18
C ARG A 171 4.95 13.13 1.62
N VAL A 172 3.74 13.26 2.13
CA VAL A 172 3.36 12.88 3.49
C VAL A 172 1.90 12.48 3.48
N ARG A 173 1.49 11.62 4.43
CA ARG A 173 0.06 11.43 4.71
C ARG A 173 -0.59 12.79 4.98
N ARG A 174 -1.75 13.05 4.36
CA ARG A 174 -2.42 14.37 4.44
C ARG A 174 -3.27 14.52 5.70
N SER A 175 -3.65 13.41 6.31
CA SER A 175 -4.54 13.37 7.47
C SER A 175 -4.28 12.11 8.29
N TYR A 176 -4.85 12.08 9.50
CA TYR A 176 -5.12 10.86 10.25
C TYR A 176 -6.37 11.06 11.09
N THR A 177 -7.04 9.96 11.43
CA THR A 177 -8.18 9.98 12.35
C THR A 177 -7.73 9.62 13.76
N TYR A 178 -8.05 10.47 14.74
CA TYR A 178 -7.68 10.20 16.13
C TYR A 178 -8.48 9.01 16.69
N LYS A 179 -7.76 8.00 17.18
CA LYS A 179 -8.30 6.92 17.99
C LYS A 179 -7.61 6.94 19.35
N PRO A 180 -8.35 7.01 20.47
CA PRO A 180 -7.76 6.82 21.78
C PRO A 180 -7.06 5.46 21.80
N VAL A 181 -5.82 5.41 22.28
CA VAL A 181 -5.18 4.13 22.59
C VAL A 181 -6.07 3.47 23.64
N ALA A 182 -6.54 2.25 23.36
CA ALA A 182 -7.30 1.49 24.36
C ALA A 182 -6.42 1.35 25.60
N SER A 183 -6.91 1.84 26.75
CA SER A 183 -6.30 1.59 28.05
C SER A 183 -6.15 0.07 28.19
N GLN A 184 -4.92 -0.42 28.35
CA GLN A 184 -4.67 -1.79 28.76
C GLN A 184 -5.05 -1.98 30.23
#